data_AF-A0A9D7X4E0-F1
#
_entry.id   AF-A0A9D7X4E0-F1
#
_cell.length_a   1.000
_cell.length_b   1.000
_cell.length_c   1.000
_cell.angle_alpha   90.00
_cell.angle_beta   90.00
_cell.angle_gamma   90.00
#
_symmetry.space_group_name_H-M   'P 1'
#
loop_
_entity.id
_entity.type
_entity.pdbx_description
1 polymer ?
#
loop_
_entity_poly.entity_id
_entity_poly.type
_entity_poly.pdbx_seq_one_letter_code
_entity_poly.pdbx_strand_id
1 'polypeptide(L)' 'MTPEELREAGERLYGAWGWQTKLAKELHVDGSTVRRWLSGKVPIPGLASVAIGLLVKLHSSEAIHQKKT' A
#
# COMPACT_ATOMS: atom_id res chain seq x y z
N MET A 1 -3.11 -2.78 10.61
CA MET A 1 -3.61 -2.72 9.23
C MET A 1 -4.50 -3.91 8.97
N THR A 2 -5.74 -3.68 8.57
CA THR A 2 -6.69 -4.69 8.09
C THR A 2 -6.58 -4.89 6.58
N PRO A 3 -7.17 -5.96 6.00
CA PRO A 3 -7.25 -6.12 4.55
C PRO A 3 -7.92 -4.95 3.82
N GLU A 4 -8.94 -4.35 4.43
CA GLU A 4 -9.65 -3.18 3.91
C GLU A 4 -8.73 -1.95 3.89
N GLU A 5 -8.03 -1.68 5.01
CA GLU A 5 -7.05 -0.60 5.08
C GLU A 5 -5.89 -0.79 4.08
N LEU A 6 -5.47 -2.04 3.84
CA LEU A 6 -4.47 -2.37 2.82
C LEU A 6 -4.98 -2.06 1.41
N ARG A 7 -6.24 -2.40 1.10
CA ARG A 7 -6.86 -2.08 -0.19
C ARG A 7 -6.90 -0.58 -0.41
N GLU A 8 -7.42 0.17 0.55
CA GLU A 8 -7.53 1.63 0.48
C GLU A 8 -6.15 2.27 0.32
N ALA A 9 -5.14 1.82 1.07
CA ALA A 9 -3.78 2.31 0.95
C ALA A 9 -3.19 2.05 -0.43
N GLY A 10 -3.34 0.82 -0.95
CA GLY A 10 -2.85 0.44 -2.26
C GLY A 10 -3.49 1.25 -3.40
N GLU A 11 -4.81 1.38 -3.38
CA GLU A 11 -5.56 2.16 -4.36
C GLU A 11 -5.22 3.64 -4.30
N ARG A 12 -5.03 4.19 -3.09
CA ARG A 12 -4.59 5.57 -2.89
C ARG A 12 -3.18 5.83 -3.43
N LEU A 13 -2.26 4.88 -3.28
CA LEU A 13 -0.87 5.02 -3.73
C LEU A 13 -0.71 4.86 -5.23
N TYR A 14 -1.46 3.94 -5.84
CA TYR A 14 -1.15 3.44 -7.19
C TYR A 14 -2.34 3.40 -8.16
N GLY A 15 -3.54 3.79 -7.71
CA GLY A 15 -4.80 3.73 -8.44
C GLY A 15 -5.55 2.39 -8.29
N ALA A 16 -6.80 2.34 -8.76
CA ALA A 16 -7.66 1.16 -8.65
C ALA A 16 -7.12 -0.10 -9.37
N TRP A 17 -6.33 0.08 -10.43
CA TRP A 17 -5.80 -1.02 -11.24
C TRP A 17 -4.31 -1.26 -11.01
N GLY A 18 -3.94 -2.52 -10.80
CA GLY A 18 -2.54 -2.96 -10.73
C GLY A 18 -1.79 -2.57 -9.44
N TRP A 19 -2.48 -1.97 -8.46
CA TRP A 19 -1.84 -1.54 -7.22
C TRP A 19 -1.18 -2.68 -6.44
N GLN A 20 -1.74 -3.88 -6.47
CA GLN A 20 -1.18 -5.04 -5.75
C GLN A 20 0.22 -5.38 -6.25
N THR A 21 0.42 -5.38 -7.57
CA THR A 21 1.71 -5.66 -8.21
C THR A 21 2.71 -4.55 -7.92
N LYS A 22 2.29 -3.28 -7.99
CA LYS A 22 3.15 -2.12 -7.69
C LYS A 22 3.57 -2.10 -6.22
N LEU A 23 2.63 -2.36 -5.30
CA LEU A 23 2.90 -2.45 -3.88
C LEU A 23 3.83 -3.63 -3.55
N ALA A 24 3.61 -4.79 -4.17
CA ALA A 24 4.50 -5.95 -4.00
C ALA A 24 5.94 -5.62 -4.41
N LYS A 25 6.11 -4.91 -5.54
CA LYS A 25 7.41 -4.43 -6.01
C LYS A 25 8.06 -3.47 -5.01
N GLU A 26 7.30 -2.51 -4.50
CA GLU A 26 7.81 -1.50 -3.55
C GLU A 26 8.22 -2.13 -2.21
N LEU A 27 7.44 -3.09 -1.72
CA LEU A 27 7.72 -3.80 -0.47
C LEU A 27 8.71 -4.96 -0.64
N HIS A 28 9.19 -5.22 -1.85
CA HIS A 28 10.06 -6.36 -2.18
C HIS A 28 9.51 -7.72 -1.72
N VAL A 29 8.21 -7.93 -1.91
CA VAL A 29 7.52 -9.21 -1.64
C VAL A 29 6.89 -9.77 -2.91
N ASP A 30 6.58 -11.07 -2.91
CA ASP A 30 5.83 -11.66 -4.02
C ASP A 30 4.37 -11.17 -4.07
N GLY A 31 3.80 -11.03 -5.26
CA GLY A 31 2.41 -10.59 -5.44
C GLY A 31 1.36 -11.52 -4.80
N SER A 32 1.66 -12.82 -4.65
CA SER A 32 0.83 -13.74 -3.87
C SER A 32 0.79 -13.40 -2.38
N THR A 33 1.86 -12.80 -1.83
CA THR A 33 1.92 -12.35 -0.43
C THR A 33 0.89 -11.26 -0.19
N VAL A 34 0.88 -10.22 -1.04
CA VAL A 34 -0.11 -9.13 -0.97
C VAL A 34 -1.54 -9.66 -1.12
N ARG A 35 -1.77 -10.61 -2.03
CA ARG A 35 -3.09 -11.25 -2.19
C ARG A 35 -3.52 -12.05 -0.95
N ARG A 36 -2.60 -12.75 -0.28
CA ARG A 36 -2.90 -13.50 0.96
C ARG A 36 -3.22 -12.58 2.13
N TRP A 37 -2.59 -11.40 2.19
CA TRP A 37 -2.95 -10.36 3.15
C TRP A 37 -4.35 -9.83 2.88
N LEU A 38 -4.67 -9.50 1.63
CA LEU A 38 -5.98 -9.01 1.21
C LEU A 38 -7.12 -10.00 1.45
N SER A 39 -6.87 -11.30 1.32
CA SER A 39 -7.90 -12.31 1.60
C SER A 39 -8.04 -12.63 3.09
N GLY A 40 -7.23 -12.02 3.95
CA GLY A 40 -7.18 -12.34 5.38
C GLY A 40 -6.58 -13.72 5.69
N LYS A 41 -6.06 -14.44 4.68
CA LYS A 41 -5.46 -15.78 4.86
C LYS A 41 -4.21 -15.76 5.74
N VAL A 42 -3.48 -14.63 5.73
CA VAL A 42 -2.32 -14.40 6.59
C VAL A 42 -2.38 -12.97 7.11
N PRO A 43 -2.08 -12.71 8.39
CA PRO A 43 -2.00 -11.36 8.90
C PRO A 43 -0.92 -10.55 8.18
N ILE A 44 -1.14 -9.24 8.06
CA ILE A 44 -0.14 -8.30 7.55
C ILE A 44 0.94 -8.14 8.64
N PRO A 45 2.23 -8.43 8.35
CA PRO A 45 3.31 -8.22 9.32
C PRO A 45 3.39 -6.77 9.77
N GLY A 46 3.73 -6.53 11.05
CA GLY A 46 3.80 -5.18 11.63
C GLY A 46 4.73 -4.24 10.84
N LEU A 47 5.89 -4.73 10.41
CA LEU A 47 6.83 -3.95 9.58
C LEU A 47 6.24 -3.55 8.23
N ALA A 48 5.51 -4.46 7.57
CA ALA A 48 4.83 -4.15 6.31
C ALA A 48 3.73 -3.10 6.53
N SER A 49 2.95 -3.22 7.60
CA SER A 49 1.94 -2.22 7.99
C SER A 49 2.54 -0.83 8.20
N VAL A 50 3.71 -0.74 8.86
CA VAL A 50 4.41 0.52 9.08
C VAL A 50 4.93 1.09 7.76
N ALA A 51 5.57 0.27 6.93
CA ALA A 51 6.10 0.69 5.63
C ALA A 51 4.99 1.26 4.73
N ILE A 52 3.86 0.56 4.61
CA ILE A 52 2.69 1.01 3.83
C ILE A 52 2.16 2.33 4.38
N GLY A 53 2.04 2.46 5.70
CA GLY A 53 1.60 3.71 6.33
C GLY A 53 2.52 4.89 6.06
N LEU A 54 3.84 4.66 6.02
CA LEU A 54 4.83 5.68 5.66
C LEU A 54 4.71 6.09 4.19
N LEU A 55 4.57 5.13 3.27
CA LEU A 55 4.34 5.40 1.85
C LEU A 55 3.10 6.30 1.65
N VAL A 56 1.98 5.99 2.31
CA VAL A 56 0.75 6.80 2.24
C VAL A 56 0.96 8.22 2.75
N LYS A 57 1.68 8.39 3.87
CA LYS A 57 1.99 9.71 4.44
C LYS A 57 2.86 10.53 3.49
N LEU A 58 3.89 9.93 2.90
CA LEU A 58 4.79 10.60 1.95
C LEU A 58 4.05 11.02 0.67
N HIS A 59 3.25 10.12 0.09
CA HIS A 59 2.44 10.41 -1.09
C HIS A 59 1.46 11.59 -0.87
N SER A 60 0.93 11.71 0.35
CA SER A 60 0.04 12.83 0.72
C SER A 60 0.77 14.15 0.88
N SER A 61 2.05 14.12 1.27
CA SER A 61 2.90 15.31 1.39
C SER A 61 3.30 15.87 0.01
N GLU A 62 3.55 14.99 -0.96
CA GLU A 62 3.88 15.41 -2.34
C GLU A 62 2.69 16.07 -3.05
N ALA A 63 1.47 15.58 -2.80
CA ALA A 63 0.25 16.17 -3.35
C ALA A 63 -0.01 17.61 -2.84
N ILE A 64 0.50 17.98 -1.66
CA ILE A 64 0.42 19.34 -1.11
C ILE A 64 1.45 20.25 -1.77
N HIS A 65 2.60 19.71 -2.17
CA HIS A 65 3.69 20.48 -2.80
C HIS A 65 3.39 20.80 -4.27
N GLN A 66 2.74 19.89 -5.02
CA GLN A 66 2.37 20.12 -6.43
C GLN A 66 1.23 21.12 -6.65
N LYS A 67 0.44 21.46 -5.61
CA LYS A 67 -0.68 22.42 -5.72
C LYS A 67 -0.28 23.89 -5.48
N LYS A 68 0.98 24.17 -5.16
CA LYS A 68 1.48 25.53 -4.86
C LYS A 68 2.28 26.17 -6.01
N THR A 69 2.33 25.52 -7.16
CA THR A 69 3.01 26.01 -8.38
C THR A 69 1.97 26.25 -9.47
#